data_AF-A0A924CWV0-F1
#
_entry.id   AF-A0A924CWV0-F1
#
_cell.length_a   1.000
_cell.length_b   1.000
_cell.length_c   1.000
_cell.angle_alpha   90.00
_cell.angle_beta   90.00
_cell.angle_gamma   90.00
#
_symmetry.space_group_name_H-M   'P 1'
#
loop_
_entity.id
_entity.type
_entity.pdbx_description
1 polymer ?
#
loop_
_entity_poly.entity_id
_entity_poly.type
_entity_poly.pdbx_seq_one_letter_code
_entity_poly.pdbx_strand_id
1 'polypeptide(L)'
;MSATSSPPSWSLVIHGGSGRMARARMAAEADAGYGAGLAAALAAGETILVAGGSAVDAVETAVRVLEDDPQFNAGRGAVFTAEGHNELDAAIMDGATRAAGAVAGVTRTKNPVSLARAVMAHSPHVLLARDGADVFSIEQGLEQVDPGYFRTEERWQALQAMKAAAARGEAIFDKTLKYGTVGAVARDVRGHLAAATSTGGLTGKRWGRIGDSPLIGAGTYADDRSVAVSATGSGEDFIRVGAAFEIGARV
;
A
#
# COMPACT_ATOMS: atom_id res chain seq x y z
N MET A 1 -23.05 -6.42 -34.94
CA MET A 1 -22.41 -7.67 -34.48
C MET A 1 -21.43 -7.26 -33.39
N SER A 2 -21.80 -7.44 -32.13
CA SER A 2 -20.92 -7.09 -31.00
C SER A 2 -19.84 -8.17 -30.93
N ALA A 3 -18.60 -7.82 -31.26
CA ALA A 3 -17.47 -8.70 -31.03
C ALA A 3 -17.31 -8.81 -29.51
N THR A 4 -17.75 -9.92 -28.93
CA THR A 4 -17.35 -10.29 -27.58
C THR A 4 -15.87 -10.60 -27.64
N SER A 5 -15.03 -9.60 -27.35
CA SER A 5 -13.61 -9.82 -27.15
C SER A 5 -13.44 -10.87 -26.05
N SER A 6 -12.62 -11.88 -26.30
CA SER A 6 -12.21 -12.79 -25.23
C SER A 6 -11.59 -11.96 -24.10
N PRO A 7 -11.87 -12.29 -22.82
CA PRO A 7 -11.28 -11.55 -21.72
C PRO A 7 -9.75 -11.56 -21.85
N PRO A 8 -9.07 -10.47 -21.45
CA PRO A 8 -7.61 -10.41 -21.52
C PRO A 8 -7.00 -11.59 -20.76
N SER A 9 -5.86 -12.08 -21.25
CA SER A 9 -5.11 -13.19 -20.63
C SER A 9 -4.42 -12.81 -19.32
N TRP A 10 -4.55 -11.55 -18.90
CA TRP A 10 -4.02 -10.96 -17.68
C TRP A 10 -5.17 -10.35 -16.85
N SER A 11 -4.92 -10.07 -15.58
CA SER A 11 -5.87 -9.36 -14.71
C SER A 11 -5.11 -8.47 -13.74
N LEU A 12 -5.68 -7.32 -13.41
CA LEU A 12 -5.16 -6.37 -12.42
C LEU A 12 -6.31 -5.87 -11.57
N VAL A 13 -6.11 -5.88 -10.26
CA VAL A 13 -7.05 -5.31 -9.28
C VAL A 13 -6.26 -4.41 -8.35
N ILE A 14 -6.80 -3.23 -8.07
CA ILE A 14 -6.21 -2.24 -7.17
C ILE A 14 -7.20 -1.83 -6.08
N HIS A 15 -6.71 -1.28 -4.97
CA HIS A 15 -7.54 -0.59 -3.99
C HIS A 15 -6.86 0.68 -3.46
N GLY A 16 -7.68 1.70 -3.17
CA GLY A 16 -7.29 2.92 -2.45
C GLY A 16 -7.64 2.88 -0.95
N GLY A 17 -7.98 1.69 -0.46
CA GLY A 17 -8.28 1.34 0.92
C GLY A 17 -9.75 1.32 1.31
N SER A 18 -10.03 1.15 2.61
CA SER A 18 -11.36 0.88 3.15
C SER A 18 -11.75 1.90 4.22
N GLY A 19 -13.06 2.15 4.43
CA GLY A 19 -13.55 3.09 5.44
C GLY A 19 -14.90 3.72 5.08
N ARG A 20 -15.59 4.32 6.06
CA ARG A 20 -16.84 5.07 5.78
C ARG A 20 -16.51 6.45 5.21
N MET A 21 -16.46 6.54 3.88
CA MET A 21 -16.65 7.82 3.21
C MET A 21 -18.16 8.07 3.08
N ALA A 22 -18.72 8.94 3.92
CA ALA A 22 -20.10 9.36 3.70
C ALA A 22 -20.13 10.20 2.42
N ARG A 23 -20.66 9.67 1.30
CA ARG A 23 -20.82 10.41 0.03
C ARG A 23 -21.44 11.79 0.22
N ALA A 24 -22.39 11.91 1.15
CA ALA A 24 -23.04 13.19 1.49
C ALA A 24 -22.11 14.24 2.12
N ARG A 25 -20.90 13.85 2.57
CA ARG A 25 -19.86 14.73 3.13
C ARG A 25 -18.67 14.91 2.18
N MET A 26 -18.66 14.27 1.01
CA MET A 26 -17.63 14.48 0.02
C MET A 26 -18.02 15.64 -0.90
N ALA A 27 -17.15 16.64 -1.02
CA ALA A 27 -17.24 17.57 -2.14
C ALA A 27 -17.05 16.77 -3.44
N ALA A 28 -17.82 17.09 -4.49
CA ALA A 28 -17.77 16.37 -5.77
C ALA A 28 -16.34 16.34 -6.37
N GLU A 29 -15.54 17.37 -6.12
CA GLU A 29 -14.13 17.45 -6.53
C GLU A 29 -13.23 16.41 -5.84
N ALA A 30 -13.48 16.14 -4.55
CA ALA A 30 -12.72 15.11 -3.82
C ALA A 30 -13.04 13.71 -4.35
N ASP A 31 -14.31 13.43 -4.66
CA ASP A 31 -14.76 12.15 -5.25
C ASP A 31 -14.17 11.94 -6.65
N ALA A 32 -14.13 13.00 -7.47
CA ALA A 32 -13.50 12.97 -8.80
C ALA A 32 -11.99 12.69 -8.71
N GLY A 33 -11.29 13.26 -7.72
CA GLY A 33 -9.87 13.01 -7.51
C GLY A 33 -9.59 11.53 -7.20
N TYR A 34 -10.29 10.93 -6.22
CA TYR A 34 -10.08 9.51 -5.88
C TYR A 34 -10.30 8.59 -7.09
N GLY A 35 -11.33 8.89 -7.89
CA GLY A 35 -11.59 8.16 -9.14
C GLY A 35 -10.46 8.32 -10.15
N ALA A 36 -9.92 9.52 -10.32
CA ALA A 36 -8.80 9.79 -11.22
C ALA A 36 -7.51 9.10 -10.78
N GLY A 37 -7.18 9.12 -9.48
CA GLY A 37 -6.00 8.44 -8.93
C GLY A 37 -6.06 6.92 -9.13
N LEU A 38 -7.22 6.31 -8.86
CA LEU A 38 -7.44 4.88 -9.14
C LEU A 38 -7.35 4.57 -10.64
N ALA A 39 -7.95 5.39 -11.50
CA ALA A 39 -7.87 5.21 -12.95
C ALA A 39 -6.43 5.31 -13.46
N ALA A 40 -5.64 6.26 -12.95
CA ALA A 40 -4.24 6.43 -13.30
C ALA A 40 -3.39 5.23 -12.88
N ALA A 41 -3.59 4.73 -11.65
CA ALA A 41 -2.88 3.55 -11.16
C ALA A 41 -3.22 2.28 -11.97
N LEU A 42 -4.50 2.10 -12.31
CA LEU A 42 -4.96 0.98 -13.13
C LEU A 42 -4.36 1.05 -14.54
N ALA A 43 -4.40 2.22 -15.19
CA ALA A 43 -3.83 2.43 -16.52
C ALA A 43 -2.31 2.19 -16.56
N ALA A 44 -1.59 2.61 -15.51
CA ALA A 44 -0.16 2.42 -15.41
C ALA A 44 0.21 0.92 -15.30
N GLY A 45 -0.47 0.17 -14.44
CA GLY A 45 -0.28 -1.29 -14.33
C GLY A 45 -0.74 -2.05 -15.58
N GLU A 46 -1.86 -1.64 -16.19
CA GLU A 46 -2.34 -2.20 -17.47
C GLU A 46 -1.33 -2.03 -18.59
N THR A 47 -0.68 -0.87 -18.69
CA THR A 47 0.36 -0.63 -19.69
C THR A 47 1.48 -1.68 -19.62
N ILE A 48 1.89 -2.06 -18.41
CA ILE A 48 2.89 -3.13 -18.19
C ILE A 48 2.38 -4.48 -18.67
N LEU A 49 1.15 -4.86 -18.29
CA LEU A 49 0.57 -6.17 -18.61
C LEU A 49 0.26 -6.32 -20.10
N VAL A 50 -0.24 -5.28 -20.75
CA VAL A 50 -0.50 -5.23 -22.21
C VAL A 50 0.81 -5.40 -22.99
N ALA A 51 1.91 -4.84 -22.49
CA ALA A 51 3.24 -5.01 -23.09
C ALA A 51 3.88 -6.39 -22.80
N GLY A 52 3.21 -7.28 -22.06
CA GLY A 52 3.74 -8.60 -21.71
C GLY A 52 4.72 -8.61 -20.52
N GLY A 53 4.76 -7.51 -19.75
CA GLY A 53 5.55 -7.37 -18.53
C GLY A 53 5.14 -8.35 -17.42
N SER A 54 5.88 -8.36 -16.31
CA SER A 54 5.59 -9.27 -15.19
C SER A 54 4.48 -8.75 -14.29
N ALA A 55 3.84 -9.68 -13.55
CA ALA A 55 2.87 -9.32 -12.53
C ALA A 55 3.51 -8.42 -11.45
N VAL A 56 4.76 -8.70 -11.07
CA VAL A 56 5.54 -7.90 -10.11
C VAL A 56 5.73 -6.46 -10.61
N ASP A 57 6.14 -6.28 -11.87
CA ASP A 57 6.30 -4.95 -12.46
C ASP A 57 4.96 -4.18 -12.47
N ALA A 58 3.86 -4.87 -12.78
CA ALA A 58 2.55 -4.27 -12.86
C ALA A 58 2.03 -3.78 -11.49
N VAL A 59 2.15 -4.61 -10.44
CA VAL A 59 1.71 -4.23 -9.09
C VAL A 59 2.59 -3.15 -8.49
N GLU A 60 3.91 -3.19 -8.71
CA GLU A 60 4.79 -2.11 -8.25
C GLU A 60 4.43 -0.79 -8.95
N THR A 61 4.28 -0.81 -10.27
CA THR A 61 3.96 0.39 -11.05
C THR A 61 2.63 1.01 -10.61
N ALA A 62 1.59 0.19 -10.43
CA ALA A 62 0.29 0.67 -9.97
C ALA A 62 0.37 1.27 -8.55
N VAL A 63 1.07 0.61 -7.62
CA VAL A 63 1.20 1.10 -6.24
C VAL A 63 2.04 2.38 -6.18
N ARG A 64 3.10 2.51 -6.98
CA ARG A 64 3.88 3.77 -7.05
C ARG A 64 3.01 4.97 -7.44
N VAL A 65 2.09 4.79 -8.39
CA VAL A 65 1.15 5.87 -8.77
C VAL A 65 0.27 6.26 -7.58
N LEU A 66 -0.21 5.29 -6.81
CA LEU A 66 -1.00 5.55 -5.60
C LEU A 66 -0.18 6.16 -4.46
N GLU A 67 1.11 5.84 -4.36
CA GLU A 67 2.04 6.45 -3.39
C GLU A 67 2.40 7.89 -3.75
N ASP A 68 2.40 8.27 -5.04
CA ASP A 68 2.70 9.63 -5.47
C ASP A 68 1.47 10.56 -5.36
N ASP A 69 0.27 9.99 -5.24
CA ASP A 69 -1.00 10.71 -5.18
C ASP A 69 -1.39 11.08 -3.72
N PRO A 70 -1.46 12.39 -3.39
CA PRO A 70 -1.69 12.87 -2.03
C PRO A 70 -3.03 12.48 -1.40
N GLN A 71 -3.96 11.92 -2.19
CA GLN A 71 -5.28 11.53 -1.69
C GLN A 71 -5.25 10.21 -0.92
N PHE A 72 -4.29 9.33 -1.21
CA PHE A 72 -4.21 8.02 -0.58
C PHE A 72 -3.28 8.02 0.63
N ASN A 73 -3.49 7.07 1.54
CA ASN A 73 -2.67 6.95 2.74
C ASN A 73 -1.48 6.00 2.49
N ALA A 74 -0.61 6.38 1.55
CA ALA A 74 0.64 5.70 1.24
C ALA A 74 1.57 6.71 0.56
N GLY A 75 2.88 6.66 0.82
CA GLY A 75 3.79 7.67 0.27
C GLY A 75 3.32 9.10 0.58
N ARG A 76 3.18 9.92 -0.47
CA ARG A 76 2.60 11.26 -0.39
C ARG A 76 1.14 11.18 0.05
N GLY A 77 0.79 11.87 1.13
CA GLY A 77 -0.57 11.76 1.71
C GLY A 77 -0.68 10.73 2.83
N ALA A 78 0.44 10.13 3.25
CA ALA A 78 0.51 9.31 4.44
C ALA A 78 0.02 10.05 5.70
N VAL A 79 -0.62 9.30 6.58
CA VAL A 79 -1.00 9.76 7.92
C VAL A 79 0.22 9.98 8.81
N PHE A 80 0.02 10.77 9.86
CA PHE A 80 1.07 11.11 10.83
C PHE A 80 1.07 10.19 12.04
N THR A 81 2.25 9.97 12.60
CA THR A 81 2.44 9.44 13.95
C THR A 81 1.92 10.40 15.03
N ALA A 82 1.85 9.95 16.28
CA ALA A 82 1.52 10.82 17.40
C ALA A 82 2.54 11.96 17.58
N GLU A 83 3.80 11.69 17.24
CA GLU A 83 4.92 12.63 17.31
C GLU A 83 4.91 13.64 16.15
N GLY A 84 4.11 13.42 15.10
CA GLY A 84 3.88 14.38 14.03
C GLY A 84 4.81 14.24 12.82
N HIS A 85 5.38 13.05 12.63
CA HIS A 85 6.13 12.68 11.43
C HIS A 85 5.42 11.55 10.66
N ASN A 86 5.84 11.29 9.42
CA ASN A 86 5.33 10.18 8.62
C ASN A 86 6.27 8.97 8.76
N GLU A 87 5.68 7.78 8.84
CA GLU A 87 6.39 6.49 8.86
C GLU A 87 5.65 5.56 7.90
N LEU A 88 6.36 4.98 6.94
CA LEU A 88 5.74 4.26 5.83
C LEU A 88 6.09 2.77 5.88
N ASP A 89 5.11 1.95 5.52
CA ASP A 89 5.26 0.50 5.45
C ASP A 89 4.83 0.01 4.07
N ALA A 90 5.55 -0.96 3.49
CA ALA A 90 5.16 -1.59 2.23
C ALA A 90 5.69 -3.02 2.10
N ALA A 91 5.03 -3.84 1.29
CA ALA A 91 5.50 -5.15 0.87
C ALA A 91 5.13 -5.45 -0.59
N ILE A 92 5.91 -6.34 -1.19
CA ILE A 92 5.67 -6.93 -2.50
C ILE A 92 6.06 -8.42 -2.48
N MET A 93 5.29 -9.24 -3.18
CA MET A 93 5.52 -10.69 -3.26
C MET A 93 5.29 -11.20 -4.67
N ASP A 94 6.23 -12.00 -5.17
CA ASP A 94 6.13 -12.78 -6.39
C ASP A 94 5.54 -14.16 -6.11
N GLY A 95 4.41 -14.47 -6.73
CA GLY A 95 3.70 -15.74 -6.58
C GLY A 95 4.40 -16.92 -7.25
N ALA A 96 5.24 -16.69 -8.26
CA ALA A 96 5.91 -17.76 -8.99
C ALA A 96 7.01 -18.42 -8.14
N THR A 97 7.75 -17.60 -7.41
CA THR A 97 8.91 -18.02 -6.62
C THR A 97 8.67 -17.97 -5.11
N ARG A 98 7.58 -17.32 -4.67
CA ARG A 98 7.36 -16.85 -3.29
C ARG A 98 8.46 -15.90 -2.79
N ALA A 99 9.28 -15.32 -3.66
CA ALA A 99 10.17 -14.25 -3.27
C ALA A 99 9.34 -13.07 -2.76
N ALA A 100 9.79 -12.46 -1.67
CA ALA A 100 9.08 -11.37 -1.04
C ALA A 100 10.07 -10.35 -0.51
N GLY A 101 9.65 -9.09 -0.50
CA GLY A 101 10.38 -8.00 0.12
C GLY A 101 9.43 -7.04 0.78
N ALA A 102 9.87 -6.45 1.87
CA ALA A 102 9.06 -5.59 2.70
C ALA A 102 9.93 -4.59 3.47
N VAL A 103 9.31 -3.45 3.78
CA VAL A 103 9.89 -2.42 4.64
C VAL A 103 8.87 -1.85 5.60
N ALA A 104 9.32 -1.47 6.80
CA ALA A 104 8.46 -0.88 7.81
C ALA A 104 9.11 0.33 8.50
N GLY A 105 8.32 1.37 8.73
CA GLY A 105 8.76 2.60 9.39
C GLY A 105 9.83 3.38 8.65
N VAL A 106 9.83 3.35 7.31
CA VAL A 106 10.76 4.14 6.49
C VAL A 106 10.30 5.58 6.39
N THR A 107 11.23 6.50 6.23
CA THR A 107 10.95 7.93 6.41
C THR A 107 11.41 8.82 5.27
N ARG A 108 12.18 8.29 4.30
CA ARG A 108 12.82 9.12 3.27
C ARG A 108 12.72 8.59 1.84
N THR A 109 12.47 7.29 1.66
CA THR A 109 12.29 6.74 0.31
C THR A 109 10.96 7.17 -0.27
N LYS A 110 10.98 7.84 -1.43
CA LYS A 110 9.77 8.39 -2.06
C LYS A 110 8.66 7.36 -2.24
N ASN A 111 9.04 6.17 -2.73
CA ASN A 111 8.14 5.08 -3.03
C ASN A 111 8.52 3.82 -2.22
N PRO A 112 7.94 3.62 -1.02
CA PRO A 112 8.19 2.45 -0.18
C PRO A 112 8.02 1.09 -0.88
N VAL A 113 7.06 0.96 -1.81
CA VAL A 113 6.89 -0.30 -2.56
C VAL A 113 8.11 -0.67 -3.40
N SER A 114 8.81 0.33 -3.96
CA SER A 114 10.05 0.10 -4.71
C SER A 114 11.21 -0.27 -3.81
N LEU A 115 11.24 0.25 -2.58
CA LEU A 115 12.19 -0.21 -1.58
C LEU A 115 11.91 -1.66 -1.17
N ALA A 116 10.64 -2.03 -0.96
CA ALA A 116 10.25 -3.41 -0.72
C ALA A 116 10.69 -4.32 -1.89
N ARG A 117 10.52 -3.89 -3.14
CA ARG A 117 11.04 -4.62 -4.32
C ARG A 117 12.57 -4.77 -4.30
N ALA A 118 13.28 -3.71 -3.93
CA ALA A 118 14.73 -3.76 -3.82
C ALA A 118 15.20 -4.72 -2.71
N VAL A 119 14.49 -4.79 -1.57
CA VAL A 119 14.76 -5.79 -0.52
C VAL A 119 14.62 -7.20 -1.09
N MET A 120 13.55 -7.47 -1.84
CA MET A 120 13.31 -8.77 -2.48
C MET A 120 14.41 -9.16 -3.47
N ALA A 121 14.87 -8.21 -4.30
CA ALA A 121 15.76 -8.49 -5.43
C ALA A 121 17.26 -8.37 -5.10
N HIS A 122 17.61 -7.55 -4.12
CA HIS A 122 19.00 -7.12 -3.87
C HIS A 122 19.45 -7.36 -2.43
N SER A 123 18.74 -8.21 -1.69
CA SER A 123 19.17 -8.65 -0.36
C SER A 123 18.83 -10.13 -0.14
N PRO A 124 19.48 -10.81 0.82
CA PRO A 124 19.07 -12.15 1.26
C PRO A 124 17.92 -12.11 2.27
N HIS A 125 17.28 -10.96 2.48
CA HIS A 125 16.29 -10.70 3.53
C HIS A 125 14.91 -10.47 2.95
N VAL A 126 13.88 -10.67 3.77
CA VAL A 126 12.48 -10.40 3.40
C VAL A 126 11.98 -9.07 3.94
N LEU A 127 12.39 -8.67 5.15
CA LEU A 127 11.86 -7.47 5.81
C LEU A 127 13.00 -6.67 6.44
N LEU A 128 13.10 -5.39 6.07
CA LEU A 128 13.95 -4.40 6.75
C LEU A 128 13.09 -3.35 7.43
N ALA A 129 13.61 -2.65 8.43
CA ALA A 129 12.83 -1.64 9.14
C ALA A 129 13.65 -0.41 9.54
N ARG A 130 12.96 0.73 9.60
CA ARG A 130 13.43 2.02 10.14
C ARG A 130 14.76 2.43 9.49
N ASP A 131 15.68 2.99 10.27
CA ASP A 131 16.99 3.49 9.83
C ASP A 131 17.76 2.49 8.97
N GLY A 132 17.69 1.19 9.29
CA GLY A 132 18.36 0.15 8.49
C GLY A 132 17.80 0.03 7.08
N ALA A 133 16.48 0.15 6.93
CA ALA A 133 15.83 0.17 5.62
C ALA A 133 16.11 1.47 4.85
N ASP A 134 16.14 2.62 5.54
CA ASP A 134 16.50 3.91 4.91
C ASP A 134 17.97 3.90 4.43
N VAL A 135 18.91 3.33 5.20
CA VAL A 135 20.31 3.14 4.75
C VAL A 135 20.37 2.26 3.51
N PHE A 136 19.71 1.09 3.54
CA PHE A 136 19.65 0.19 2.40
C PHE A 136 19.05 0.89 1.17
N SER A 137 18.02 1.71 1.35
CA SER A 137 17.42 2.48 0.25
C SER A 137 18.43 3.40 -0.45
N ILE A 138 19.33 4.03 0.31
CA ILE A 138 20.37 4.91 -0.23
C ILE A 138 21.40 4.08 -1.00
N GLU A 139 21.82 2.94 -0.46
CA GLU A 139 22.77 2.02 -1.11
C GLU A 139 22.23 1.46 -2.44
N GLN A 140 20.94 1.21 -2.53
CA GLN A 140 20.27 0.78 -3.77
C GLN A 140 19.99 1.93 -4.75
N GLY A 141 20.38 3.18 -4.42
CA GLY A 141 20.23 4.33 -5.31
C GLY A 141 18.79 4.77 -5.56
N LEU A 142 17.86 4.46 -4.64
CA LEU A 142 16.46 4.86 -4.78
C LEU A 142 16.27 6.36 -4.47
N GLU A 143 15.27 6.98 -5.10
CA GLU A 143 14.96 8.40 -4.91
C GLU A 143 14.64 8.72 -3.44
N GLN A 144 15.42 9.62 -2.87
CA GLN A 144 15.23 10.13 -1.52
C GLN A 144 14.50 11.47 -1.57
N VAL A 145 13.56 11.68 -0.65
CA VAL A 145 12.82 12.93 -0.50
C VAL A 145 13.02 13.52 0.89
N ASP A 146 12.79 14.84 1.00
CA ASP A 146 12.61 15.47 2.30
C ASP A 146 11.33 14.93 2.96
N PRO A 147 11.30 14.66 4.29
CA PRO A 147 10.10 14.17 4.97
C PRO A 147 8.85 15.04 4.74
N GLY A 148 9.02 16.34 4.47
CA GLY A 148 7.93 17.25 4.10
C GLY A 148 7.20 16.88 2.81
N TYR A 149 7.78 16.03 1.94
CA TYR A 149 7.11 15.50 0.74
C TYR A 149 5.86 14.69 1.08
N PHE A 150 5.92 13.89 2.16
CA PHE A 150 4.81 13.00 2.53
C PHE A 150 3.62 13.74 3.14
N ARG A 151 3.86 14.95 3.64
CA ARG A 151 2.87 15.78 4.31
C ARG A 151 1.80 16.30 3.34
N THR A 152 0.56 16.20 3.77
CA THR A 152 -0.54 17.03 3.29
C THR A 152 -1.18 17.77 4.46
N GLU A 153 -1.73 18.95 4.19
CA GLU A 153 -2.35 19.76 5.24
C GLU A 153 -3.60 19.08 5.80
N GLU A 154 -4.36 18.38 4.96
CA GLU A 154 -5.52 17.59 5.39
C GLU A 154 -5.13 16.53 6.45
N ARG A 155 -4.09 15.73 6.17
CA ARG A 155 -3.63 14.68 7.09
C ARG A 155 -3.05 15.26 8.38
N TRP A 156 -2.42 16.43 8.29
CA TRP A 156 -1.94 17.13 9.48
C TRP A 156 -3.09 17.60 10.37
N GLN A 157 -4.11 18.23 9.79
CA GLN A 157 -5.28 18.68 10.52
C GLN A 157 -6.04 17.50 11.15
N ALA A 158 -6.09 16.33 10.48
CA ALA A 158 -6.63 15.11 11.06
C ALA A 158 -5.90 14.69 12.36
N LEU A 159 -4.56 14.78 12.39
CA LEU A 159 -3.78 14.55 13.62
C LEU A 159 -4.11 15.59 14.70
N GLN A 160 -4.20 16.87 14.34
CA GLN A 160 -4.52 17.94 15.31
C GLN A 160 -5.90 17.75 15.93
N ALA A 161 -6.90 17.41 15.10
CA ALA A 161 -8.26 17.12 15.56
C ALA A 161 -8.28 15.91 16.52
N MET A 162 -7.54 14.84 16.19
CA MET A 162 -7.38 13.68 17.05
C MET A 162 -6.73 14.05 18.40
N LYS A 163 -5.67 14.86 18.40
CA LYS A 163 -5.01 15.33 19.63
C LYS A 163 -5.94 16.19 20.48
N ALA A 164 -6.74 17.07 19.85
CA ALA A 164 -7.71 17.89 20.55
C ALA A 164 -8.84 17.04 21.17
N ALA A 165 -9.32 16.01 20.48
CA ALA A 165 -10.30 15.06 21.02
C ALA A 165 -9.73 14.26 22.21
N ALA A 166 -8.49 13.78 22.09
CA ALA A 166 -7.78 13.10 23.17
C ALA A 166 -7.68 13.97 24.44
N ALA A 167 -7.36 15.25 24.28
CA ALA A 167 -7.27 16.20 25.38
C ALA A 167 -8.61 16.45 26.10
N ARG A 168 -9.74 16.19 25.41
CA ARG A 168 -11.10 16.23 25.99
C ARG A 168 -11.55 14.91 26.61
N GLY A 169 -10.70 13.87 26.58
CA GLY A 169 -11.03 12.54 27.11
C GLY A 169 -11.92 11.71 26.18
N GLU A 170 -12.08 12.10 24.91
CA GLU A 170 -12.84 11.34 23.92
C GLU A 170 -12.03 10.13 23.43
N ALA A 171 -12.72 9.06 23.01
CA ALA A 171 -12.06 7.88 22.46
C ALA A 171 -11.29 8.26 21.18
N ILE A 172 -9.97 8.07 21.22
CA ILE A 172 -9.02 8.51 20.20
C ILE A 172 -9.00 7.57 18.98
N PHE A 173 -9.25 6.28 19.22
CA PHE A 173 -9.20 5.23 18.20
C PHE A 173 -10.60 4.93 17.68
N ASP A 174 -10.98 5.59 16.60
CA ASP A 174 -12.13 5.18 15.80
C ASP A 174 -11.69 4.20 14.71
N LYS A 175 -11.99 2.91 14.88
CA LYS A 175 -11.73 1.85 13.89
C LYS A 175 -12.49 2.07 12.56
N THR A 176 -13.43 3.00 12.51
CA THR A 176 -14.26 3.31 11.33
C THR A 176 -13.72 4.47 10.49
N LEU A 177 -12.88 5.33 11.09
CA LEU A 177 -12.10 6.38 10.42
C LEU A 177 -10.84 5.76 9.80
N LYS A 178 -11.03 5.02 8.70
CA LYS A 178 -9.93 4.46 7.93
C LYS A 178 -9.72 5.30 6.67
N TYR A 179 -8.54 5.88 6.55
CA TYR A 179 -8.04 6.45 5.31
C TYR A 179 -6.96 5.51 4.79
N GLY A 180 -7.11 5.14 3.52
CA GLY A 180 -6.87 3.79 3.07
C GLY A 180 -5.44 3.41 2.73
N THR A 181 -4.98 2.27 3.26
CA THR A 181 -3.88 1.49 2.70
C THR A 181 -4.15 1.23 1.22
N VAL A 182 -3.12 1.37 0.38
CA VAL A 182 -3.21 1.11 -1.05
C VAL A 182 -2.62 -0.24 -1.39
N GLY A 183 -3.02 -0.79 -2.53
CA GLY A 183 -2.40 -2.02 -2.99
C GLY A 183 -2.93 -2.49 -4.34
N ALA A 184 -2.24 -3.48 -4.87
CA ALA A 184 -2.51 -4.08 -6.17
C ALA A 184 -2.23 -5.58 -6.14
N VAL A 185 -3.00 -6.33 -6.91
CA VAL A 185 -2.74 -7.74 -7.23
C VAL A 185 -2.88 -7.92 -8.74
N ALA A 186 -1.99 -8.74 -9.32
CA ALA A 186 -2.01 -8.99 -10.76
C ALA A 186 -1.80 -10.46 -11.08
N ARG A 187 -2.37 -10.87 -12.22
CA ARG A 187 -2.00 -12.10 -12.95
C ARG A 187 -1.48 -11.68 -14.31
N ASP A 188 -0.25 -12.04 -14.65
CA ASP A 188 0.34 -11.71 -15.95
C ASP A 188 -0.08 -12.70 -17.06
N VAL A 189 0.37 -12.41 -18.29
CA VAL A 189 0.06 -13.23 -19.48
C VAL A 189 0.66 -14.63 -19.45
N ARG A 190 1.69 -14.86 -18.61
CA ARG A 190 2.28 -16.19 -18.36
C ARG A 190 1.54 -16.94 -17.26
N GLY A 191 0.65 -16.25 -16.54
CA GLY A 191 -0.16 -16.80 -15.46
C GLY A 191 0.44 -16.62 -14.08
N HIS A 192 1.55 -15.88 -13.95
CA HIS A 192 2.17 -15.61 -12.65
C HIS A 192 1.40 -14.56 -11.88
N LEU A 193 1.32 -14.75 -10.57
CA LEU A 193 0.64 -13.87 -9.62
C LEU A 193 1.62 -12.95 -8.92
N ALA A 194 1.18 -11.75 -8.55
CA ALA A 194 1.93 -10.88 -7.65
C ALA A 194 0.98 -10.03 -6.81
N ALA A 195 1.46 -9.60 -5.64
CA ALA A 195 0.75 -8.69 -4.76
C ALA A 195 1.70 -7.61 -4.23
N ALA A 196 1.20 -6.38 -4.08
CA ALA A 196 1.89 -5.29 -3.43
C ALA A 196 0.93 -4.46 -2.58
N THR A 197 1.39 -4.01 -1.42
CA THR A 197 0.59 -3.21 -0.47
C THR A 197 1.48 -2.13 0.15
N SER A 198 0.96 -0.90 0.30
CA SER A 198 1.70 0.23 0.87
C SER A 198 0.80 1.10 1.75
N THR A 199 1.34 1.66 2.84
CA THR A 199 0.57 2.43 3.81
C THR A 199 1.39 3.43 4.61
N GLY A 200 0.75 4.53 5.04
CA GLY A 200 1.24 5.37 6.15
C GLY A 200 0.86 4.81 7.54
N GLY A 201 0.02 3.78 7.60
CA GLY A 201 -0.49 3.18 8.83
C GLY A 201 -1.73 3.91 9.36
N LEU A 202 -1.78 4.16 10.68
CA LEU A 202 -2.90 4.80 11.35
C LEU A 202 -2.51 6.20 11.85
N THR A 203 -3.42 7.16 11.70
CA THR A 203 -3.25 8.49 12.29
C THR A 203 -3.01 8.36 13.79
N GLY A 204 -1.96 9.03 14.27
CA GLY A 204 -1.57 9.02 15.67
C GLY A 204 -0.97 7.72 16.16
N LYS A 205 -0.52 6.83 15.26
CA LYS A 205 0.23 5.64 15.65
C LYS A 205 1.44 6.02 16.50
N ARG A 206 1.75 5.18 17.49
CA ARG A 206 2.82 5.44 18.48
C ARG A 206 3.90 4.37 18.39
N TRP A 207 5.09 4.71 18.90
CA TRP A 207 6.17 3.77 19.22
C TRP A 207 6.73 2.98 18.02
N GLY A 208 6.51 3.50 16.81
CA GLY A 208 6.80 2.81 15.56
C GLY A 208 5.98 1.54 15.37
N ARG A 209 4.66 1.63 15.65
CA ARG A 209 3.66 0.60 15.37
C ARG A 209 3.70 0.22 13.89
N ILE A 210 3.76 -1.08 13.64
CA ILE A 210 3.75 -1.69 12.31
C ILE A 210 2.41 -2.39 12.10
N GLY A 211 1.78 -2.12 10.95
CA GLY A 211 0.50 -2.73 10.55
C GLY A 211 0.66 -4.06 9.83
N ASP A 212 -0.42 -4.49 9.17
CA ASP A 212 -0.48 -5.72 8.37
C ASP A 212 0.27 -5.61 7.04
N SER A 213 0.29 -4.41 6.44
CA SER A 213 0.79 -4.17 5.09
C SER A 213 2.21 -4.70 4.81
N PRO A 214 3.23 -4.52 5.67
CA PRO A 214 4.56 -5.05 5.39
C PRO A 214 4.74 -6.52 5.82
N LEU A 215 3.70 -7.16 6.38
CA LEU A 215 3.79 -8.51 6.91
C LEU A 215 3.23 -9.52 5.89
N ILE A 216 4.15 -10.29 5.29
CA ILE A 216 3.82 -11.34 4.34
C ILE A 216 2.88 -12.37 4.98
N GLY A 217 1.76 -12.63 4.33
CA GLY A 217 0.69 -13.51 4.82
C GLY A 217 -0.37 -12.82 5.68
N ALA A 218 -0.16 -11.57 6.12
CA ALA A 218 -1.19 -10.77 6.79
C ALA A 218 -1.83 -9.76 5.82
N GLY A 219 -1.04 -8.76 5.38
CA GLY A 219 -1.48 -7.69 4.48
C GLY A 219 -1.21 -7.97 3.01
N THR A 220 -0.14 -8.71 2.71
CA THR A 220 0.33 -9.00 1.34
C THR A 220 0.66 -10.47 1.19
N TYR A 221 0.17 -11.12 0.14
CA TYR A 221 0.48 -12.51 -0.15
C TYR A 221 0.31 -12.81 -1.64
N ALA A 222 1.18 -13.65 -2.21
CA ALA A 222 1.01 -14.19 -3.57
C ALA A 222 1.59 -15.61 -3.66
N ASP A 223 0.86 -16.50 -4.31
CA ASP A 223 1.33 -17.85 -4.67
C ASP A 223 0.59 -18.35 -5.90
N ASP A 224 1.31 -18.66 -6.98
CA ASP A 224 0.75 -19.13 -8.26
C ASP A 224 -0.15 -20.36 -8.14
N ARG A 225 0.02 -21.15 -7.09
CA ARG A 225 -0.83 -22.33 -6.82
C ARG A 225 -2.20 -21.99 -6.25
N SER A 226 -2.40 -20.75 -5.79
CA SER A 226 -3.62 -20.33 -5.10
C SER A 226 -4.05 -18.93 -5.53
N VAL A 227 -3.55 -17.88 -4.89
CA VAL A 227 -4.11 -16.53 -4.95
C VAL A 227 -3.04 -15.45 -4.72
N ALA A 228 -3.33 -14.23 -5.20
CA ALA A 228 -2.68 -13.00 -4.76
C ALA A 228 -3.67 -12.13 -3.98
N VAL A 229 -3.23 -11.61 -2.83
CA VAL A 229 -4.03 -10.83 -1.89
C VAL A 229 -3.27 -9.57 -1.47
N SER A 230 -3.96 -8.45 -1.55
CA SER A 230 -3.58 -7.18 -0.91
C SER A 230 -4.73 -6.73 -0.03
N ALA A 231 -4.43 -6.38 1.22
CA ALA A 231 -5.41 -6.09 2.24
C ALA A 231 -5.40 -4.62 2.68
N THR A 232 -6.56 -4.17 3.16
CA THR A 232 -6.76 -2.85 3.73
C THR A 232 -7.76 -2.93 4.89
N GLY A 233 -7.36 -2.48 6.07
CA GLY A 233 -8.27 -2.50 7.20
C GLY A 233 -7.63 -2.20 8.55
N SER A 234 -8.09 -2.95 9.55
CA SER A 234 -7.61 -2.83 10.92
C SER A 234 -6.43 -3.79 11.05
N GLY A 235 -5.21 -3.28 10.89
CA GLY A 235 -4.04 -4.13 10.73
C GLY A 235 -3.87 -5.16 11.84
N GLU A 236 -4.16 -4.81 13.09
CA GLU A 236 -4.12 -5.72 14.23
C GLU A 236 -5.05 -6.92 14.05
N ASP A 237 -6.21 -6.75 13.41
CA ASP A 237 -7.14 -7.84 13.14
C ASP A 237 -6.58 -8.78 12.06
N PHE A 238 -5.98 -8.23 11.00
CA PHE A 238 -5.41 -8.98 9.88
C PHE A 238 -4.17 -9.78 10.29
N ILE A 239 -3.32 -9.20 11.14
CA ILE A 239 -2.13 -9.86 11.68
C ILE A 239 -2.52 -11.08 12.53
N ARG A 240 -3.46 -10.91 13.46
CA ARG A 240 -3.82 -11.96 14.42
C ARG A 240 -4.38 -13.23 13.77
N VAL A 241 -4.98 -13.10 12.59
CA VAL A 241 -5.55 -14.24 11.86
C VAL A 241 -4.71 -14.68 10.66
N GLY A 242 -3.67 -13.92 10.28
CA GLY A 242 -2.91 -14.18 9.06
C GLY A 242 -3.80 -14.11 7.81
N ALA A 243 -4.60 -13.05 7.71
CA ALA A 243 -5.75 -12.98 6.81
C ALA A 243 -5.44 -13.32 5.34
N ALA A 244 -4.38 -12.74 4.77
CA ALA A 244 -4.03 -12.98 3.36
C ALA A 244 -3.61 -14.44 3.11
N PHE A 245 -2.83 -15.03 4.01
CA PHE A 245 -2.45 -16.43 3.93
C PHE A 245 -3.64 -17.36 4.20
N GLU A 246 -4.51 -17.03 5.15
CA GLU A 246 -5.71 -17.81 5.47
C GLU A 246 -6.65 -17.93 4.26
N ILE A 247 -6.77 -16.86 3.46
CA ILE A 247 -7.47 -16.91 2.17
C ILE A 247 -6.77 -17.88 1.22
N GLY A 248 -5.45 -17.75 1.05
CA GLY A 248 -4.68 -18.62 0.16
C GLY A 248 -4.68 -20.09 0.57
N ALA A 249 -4.77 -20.41 1.85
CA ALA A 249 -4.86 -21.78 2.35
C ALA A 249 -6.23 -22.45 2.12
N ARG A 250 -7.25 -21.69 1.70
CA ARG A 250 -8.63 -22.17 1.49
C ARG A 250 -9.01 -22.30 0.02
N VAL A 251 -8.19 -21.78 -0.89
CA VAL A 251 -8.35 -21.87 -2.35
C VAL A 251 -7.54 -23.06 -2.86
#